data_AF-A0A4Y8UL94-F1
#
_entry.id   AF-A0A4Y8UL94-F1
#
_cell.length_a   1.000
_cell.length_b   1.000
_cell.length_c   1.000
_cell.angle_alpha   90.00
_cell.angle_beta   90.00
_cell.angle_gamma   90.00
#
_symmetry.space_group_name_H-M   'P 1'
#
loop_
_entity.id
_entity.type
_entity.pdbx_description
1 polymer ?
#
loop_
_entity_poly.entity_id
_entity_poly.type
_entity_poly.pdbx_seq_one_letter_code
_entity_poly.pdbx_strand_id
1 'polypeptide(L)'
;MAITALAPHHCQFPPLAEADDSVGGLLAVGGDLSVTRLRTAYRSGIFPWYNEGEPLLWWSPPERCLLLPERFHCSRSLAKRLRRGDLTVTTNQAFAEVIDGCARRGRVTRNQSATWITAAMRHAYQRLHQCGDAHSLELWQSGNLVAGLYGVQVGALFCGESMYSDLRDGSKALLYYLCQALLEAGFVALDCQLSSPHLLSLGATVEPRQQYIARLEAALRAPRPWPRLAGTAMLAP
;
A
#
# COMPACT_ATOMS: atom_id res chain seq x y z
N MET A 1 9.85 -20.78 -16.52
CA MET A 1 8.74 -20.47 -17.46
C MET A 1 9.18 -19.32 -18.38
N ALA A 2 8.54 -19.10 -19.53
CA ALA A 2 8.77 -17.88 -20.32
C ALA A 2 7.94 -16.74 -19.72
N ILE A 3 8.56 -15.63 -19.33
CA ILE A 3 7.88 -14.47 -18.76
C ILE A 3 7.35 -13.58 -19.89
N THR A 4 6.08 -13.20 -19.81
CA THR A 4 5.42 -12.37 -20.83
C THR A 4 5.96 -10.94 -20.83
N ALA A 5 6.36 -10.45 -22.00
CA ALA A 5 6.73 -9.05 -22.21
C ALA A 5 5.51 -8.22 -22.62
N LEU A 6 5.21 -7.14 -21.90
CA LEU A 6 4.06 -6.27 -22.16
C LEU A 6 4.37 -5.22 -23.22
N ALA A 7 3.46 -5.05 -24.17
CA ALA A 7 3.52 -3.98 -25.16
C ALA A 7 3.14 -2.63 -24.54
N PRO A 8 3.78 -1.50 -24.93
CA PRO A 8 3.51 -0.17 -24.35
C PRO A 8 2.05 0.28 -24.43
N HIS A 9 1.35 0.01 -25.54
CA HIS A 9 -0.01 0.53 -25.78
C HIS A 9 -1.14 -0.44 -25.41
N HIS A 10 -0.81 -1.68 -25.04
CA HIS A 10 -1.80 -2.69 -24.64
C HIS A 10 -1.71 -2.92 -23.14
N CYS A 11 -2.73 -2.45 -22.41
CA CYS A 11 -2.75 -2.43 -20.94
C CYS A 11 -3.23 -3.73 -20.29
N GLN A 12 -3.50 -4.79 -21.05
CA GLN A 12 -3.92 -6.07 -20.50
C GLN A 12 -2.73 -6.85 -19.95
N PHE A 13 -2.98 -7.61 -18.89
CA PHE A 13 -2.02 -8.53 -18.29
C PHE A 13 -2.34 -9.97 -18.70
N PRO A 14 -1.33 -10.86 -18.74
CA PRO A 14 -1.60 -12.29 -18.90
C PRO A 14 -2.41 -12.83 -17.71
N PRO A 15 -3.08 -13.99 -17.88
CA PRO A 15 -3.77 -14.68 -16.80
C PRO A 15 -2.87 -14.90 -15.57
N LEU A 16 -3.41 -14.74 -14.36
CA LEU A 16 -2.64 -14.90 -13.11
C LEU A 16 -2.09 -16.32 -12.90
N ALA A 17 -2.63 -17.32 -13.61
CA ALA A 17 -2.12 -18.69 -13.61
C ALA A 17 -0.75 -18.83 -14.29
N GLU A 18 -0.32 -17.81 -15.05
CA GLU A 18 0.99 -17.76 -15.69
C GLU A 18 2.07 -17.12 -14.81
N ALA A 19 1.73 -16.63 -13.60
CA ALA A 19 2.73 -16.11 -12.68
C ALA A 19 3.68 -17.22 -12.24
N ASP A 20 4.99 -16.94 -12.27
CA ASP A 20 6.01 -17.90 -11.85
C ASP A 20 6.17 -17.87 -10.32
N ASP A 21 5.46 -18.79 -9.66
CA ASP A 21 5.44 -18.92 -8.21
C ASP A 21 6.80 -19.32 -7.63
N SER A 22 7.68 -19.96 -8.43
CA SER A 22 9.02 -20.37 -7.98
C SER A 22 9.96 -19.18 -7.72
N VAL A 23 9.65 -18.02 -8.31
CA VAL A 23 10.37 -16.76 -8.10
C VAL A 23 9.52 -15.73 -7.34
N GLY A 24 8.42 -16.14 -6.71
CA GLY A 24 7.58 -15.27 -5.89
C GLY A 24 6.41 -14.61 -6.63
N GLY A 25 6.00 -15.15 -7.78
CA GLY A 25 4.81 -14.71 -8.52
C GLY A 25 5.09 -13.61 -9.54
N LEU A 26 6.26 -13.63 -10.18
CA LEU A 26 6.57 -12.75 -11.30
C LEU A 26 5.65 -13.09 -12.48
N LEU A 27 4.88 -12.11 -12.95
CA LEU A 27 3.87 -12.32 -13.98
C LEU A 27 4.29 -11.78 -15.35
N ALA A 28 4.86 -10.58 -15.39
CA ALA A 28 5.20 -9.93 -16.65
C ALA A 28 6.33 -8.91 -16.50
N VAL A 29 6.94 -8.54 -17.63
CA VAL A 29 8.01 -7.55 -17.74
C VAL A 29 7.67 -6.47 -18.77
N GLY A 30 8.11 -5.23 -18.55
CA GLY A 30 7.96 -4.12 -19.49
C GLY A 30 6.60 -3.41 -19.41
N GLY A 31 6.18 -2.82 -20.53
CA GLY A 31 5.03 -1.90 -20.57
C GLY A 31 5.40 -0.48 -20.10
N ASP A 32 4.50 0.15 -19.36
CA ASP A 32 4.66 1.50 -18.83
C ASP A 32 4.01 1.66 -17.45
N LEU A 33 4.18 2.82 -16.80
CA LEU A 33 3.49 3.16 -15.55
C LEU A 33 2.32 4.14 -15.81
N SER A 34 1.59 3.95 -16.92
CA SER A 34 0.42 4.77 -17.21
C SER A 34 -0.70 4.53 -16.19
N VAL A 35 -1.52 5.55 -15.92
CA VAL A 35 -2.67 5.46 -15.02
C VAL A 35 -3.59 4.31 -15.43
N THR A 36 -3.84 4.15 -16.73
CA THR A 36 -4.67 3.07 -17.28
C THR A 36 -4.10 1.70 -16.92
N ARG A 37 -2.81 1.46 -17.18
CA ARG A 37 -2.20 0.16 -16.88
C ARG A 37 -2.13 -0.12 -15.40
N LEU A 38 -1.80 0.87 -14.56
CA LEU A 38 -1.79 0.70 -13.10
C LEU A 38 -3.19 0.36 -12.58
N ARG A 39 -4.24 1.05 -13.04
CA ARG A 39 -5.63 0.69 -12.72
C ARG A 39 -5.94 -0.75 -13.13
N THR A 40 -5.54 -1.17 -14.33
CA THR A 40 -5.74 -2.56 -14.77
C THR A 40 -4.98 -3.55 -13.89
N ALA A 41 -3.73 -3.25 -13.52
CA ALA A 41 -2.91 -4.09 -12.66
C ALA A 41 -3.58 -4.31 -11.28
N TYR A 42 -3.87 -3.21 -10.58
CA TYR A 42 -4.45 -3.28 -9.23
C TYR A 42 -5.82 -3.96 -9.20
N ARG A 43 -6.68 -3.69 -10.19
CA ARG A 43 -7.99 -4.34 -10.30
C ARG A 43 -7.89 -5.84 -10.62
N SER A 44 -6.73 -6.30 -11.08
CA SER A 44 -6.42 -7.71 -11.33
C SER A 44 -5.51 -8.33 -10.27
N GLY A 45 -5.25 -7.63 -9.15
CA GLY A 45 -4.41 -8.16 -8.07
C GLY A 45 -2.91 -8.18 -8.36
N ILE A 46 -2.47 -7.32 -9.28
CA ILE A 46 -1.10 -7.19 -9.76
C ILE A 46 -0.54 -5.84 -9.29
N PHE A 47 0.75 -5.80 -8.93
CA PHE A 47 1.44 -4.55 -8.60
C PHE A 47 2.83 -4.48 -9.26
N PRO A 48 3.30 -3.27 -9.62
CA PRO A 48 4.65 -3.07 -10.13
C PRO A 48 5.66 -3.09 -8.98
N TRP A 49 6.80 -3.76 -9.18
CA TRP A 49 7.90 -3.70 -8.21
C TRP A 49 9.23 -4.03 -8.88
N TYR A 50 10.15 -3.07 -8.93
CA TYR A 50 11.44 -3.20 -9.59
C TYR A 50 12.43 -2.18 -9.01
N ASN A 51 13.73 -2.44 -9.13
CA ASN A 51 14.78 -1.54 -8.69
C ASN A 51 15.27 -0.64 -9.83
N GLU A 52 16.00 0.43 -9.48
CA GLU A 52 16.67 1.27 -10.47
C GLU A 52 17.62 0.42 -11.33
N GLY A 53 17.51 0.55 -12.66
CA GLY A 53 18.29 -0.25 -13.61
C GLY A 53 17.68 -1.62 -13.99
N GLU A 54 16.67 -2.09 -13.25
CA GLU A 54 15.86 -3.24 -13.66
C GLU A 54 14.77 -2.82 -14.65
N PRO A 55 14.31 -3.72 -15.54
CA PRO A 55 13.10 -3.47 -16.31
C PRO A 55 11.90 -3.41 -15.37
N LEU A 56 10.81 -2.77 -15.82
CA LEU A 56 9.55 -2.76 -15.07
C LEU A 56 9.03 -4.19 -14.90
N LEU A 57 8.86 -4.65 -13.66
CA LEU A 57 8.35 -5.99 -13.33
C LEU A 57 6.98 -5.90 -12.67
N TRP A 58 6.12 -6.86 -12.99
CA TRP A 58 4.75 -6.94 -12.49
C TRP A 58 4.51 -8.25 -11.76
N TRP A 59 3.96 -8.16 -10.56
CA TRP A 59 3.91 -9.27 -9.62
C TRP A 59 2.49 -9.57 -9.17
N SER A 60 2.19 -10.85 -9.03
CA SER A 60 1.05 -11.35 -8.26
C SER A 60 1.55 -12.54 -7.45
N PRO A 61 1.96 -12.37 -6.18
CA PRO A 61 2.50 -13.46 -5.38
C PRO A 61 1.50 -14.61 -5.15
N PRO A 62 1.98 -15.86 -4.93
CA PRO A 62 1.10 -17.01 -4.67
C PRO A 62 0.37 -16.89 -3.33
N GLU A 63 0.92 -16.12 -2.40
CA GLU A 63 0.35 -15.79 -1.12
C GLU A 63 0.28 -14.26 -0.96
N ARG A 64 -0.84 -13.75 -0.45
CA ARG A 64 -1.06 -12.32 -0.23
C ARG A 64 -1.19 -12.03 1.26
N CYS A 65 -0.43 -11.04 1.74
CA CYS A 65 -0.58 -10.57 3.11
C CYS A 65 -1.65 -9.48 3.18
N LEU A 66 -2.66 -9.68 4.04
CA LEU A 66 -3.72 -8.72 4.29
C LEU A 66 -3.79 -8.36 5.77
N LEU A 67 -4.15 -7.13 6.06
CA LEU A 67 -4.54 -6.66 7.39
C LEU A 67 -6.01 -6.26 7.35
N LEU A 68 -6.87 -7.03 8.02
CA LEU A 68 -8.28 -6.68 8.12
C LEU A 68 -8.43 -5.56 9.16
N PRO A 69 -9.09 -4.43 8.83
CA PRO A 69 -9.20 -3.28 9.72
C PRO A 69 -9.68 -3.61 11.14
N GLU A 70 -10.67 -4.50 11.25
CA GLU A 70 -11.26 -4.96 12.52
C GLU A 70 -10.36 -5.91 13.32
N ARG A 71 -9.31 -6.47 12.69
CA ARG A 71 -8.36 -7.40 13.31
C ARG A 71 -7.06 -6.74 13.73
N PHE A 72 -6.94 -5.42 13.61
CA PHE A 72 -5.74 -4.71 14.00
C PHE A 72 -5.39 -4.96 15.48
N HIS A 73 -4.22 -5.56 15.73
CA HIS A 73 -3.74 -5.79 17.08
C HIS A 73 -3.05 -4.54 17.64
N CYS A 74 -3.79 -3.75 18.40
CA CYS A 74 -3.23 -2.63 19.15
C CYS A 74 -2.65 -3.11 20.49
N SER A 75 -1.31 -3.20 20.58
CA SER A 75 -0.64 -3.54 21.83
C SER A 75 -0.88 -2.48 22.91
N ARG A 76 -0.74 -2.87 24.20
CA ARG A 76 -0.91 -1.94 25.33
C ARG A 76 0.06 -0.74 25.27
N SER A 77 1.29 -0.98 24.83
CA SER A 77 2.31 0.09 24.70
C SER A 77 1.97 1.05 23.55
N LEU A 78 1.47 0.54 22.43
CA LEU A 78 0.99 1.37 21.32
C LEU A 78 -0.22 2.20 21.76
N ALA A 79 -1.19 1.59 22.43
CA ALA A 79 -2.37 2.29 22.94
C ALA A 79 -1.98 3.43 23.90
N LYS A 80 -1.00 3.19 24.79
CA LYS A 80 -0.44 4.22 25.67
C LYS A 80 0.24 5.36 24.89
N ARG A 81 0.93 5.06 23.79
CA ARG A 81 1.56 6.08 22.92
C ARG A 81 0.51 6.96 22.24
N LEU A 82 -0.56 6.35 21.73
CA LEU A 82 -1.63 7.03 21.00
C LEU A 82 -2.46 7.94 21.91
N ARG A 83 -2.75 7.51 23.14
CA ARG A 83 -3.48 8.31 24.15
C ARG A 83 -2.76 9.59 24.62
N ARG A 84 -1.50 9.81 24.22
CA ARG A 84 -0.80 11.07 24.54
C ARG A 84 -1.40 12.28 23.81
N GLY A 85 -2.12 12.06 22.71
CA GLY A 85 -2.86 13.12 22.01
C GLY A 85 -1.98 14.19 21.35
N ASP A 86 -0.69 13.92 21.16
CA ASP A 86 0.30 14.82 20.56
C ASP A 86 0.45 14.61 19.04
N LEU A 87 -0.42 13.81 18.44
CA LEU A 87 -0.40 13.45 17.02
C LEU A 87 -1.66 13.96 16.31
N THR A 88 -1.47 14.55 15.14
CA THR A 88 -2.54 14.94 14.22
C THR A 88 -2.49 14.01 13.01
N VAL A 89 -3.66 13.58 12.55
CA VAL A 89 -3.77 12.64 11.42
C VAL A 89 -4.57 13.30 10.31
N THR A 90 -4.03 13.26 9.11
CA THR A 90 -4.72 13.77 7.93
C THR A 90 -4.68 12.76 6.79
N THR A 91 -5.56 12.91 5.81
CA THR A 91 -5.46 12.21 4.54
C THR A 91 -5.34 13.17 3.36
N ASN A 92 -4.52 12.81 2.37
CA ASN A 92 -4.34 13.52 1.11
C ASN A 92 -3.89 14.99 1.25
N GLN A 93 -3.30 15.40 2.38
CA GLN A 93 -2.81 16.78 2.52
C GLN A 93 -1.39 16.95 1.99
N ALA A 94 -0.58 15.89 2.00
CA ALA A 94 0.83 15.97 1.63
C ALA A 94 1.32 14.74 0.85
N PHE A 95 0.53 14.27 -0.13
CA PHE A 95 0.85 13.03 -0.89
C PHE A 95 2.28 13.03 -1.46
N ALA A 96 2.71 14.16 -2.06
CA ALA A 96 4.05 14.31 -2.62
C ALA A 96 5.15 14.17 -1.54
N GLU A 97 4.99 14.81 -0.39
CA GLU A 97 5.94 14.70 0.72
C GLU A 97 5.97 13.28 1.31
N VAL A 98 4.82 12.61 1.33
CA VAL A 98 4.72 11.22 1.82
C VAL A 98 5.49 10.27 0.91
N ILE A 99 5.26 10.33 -0.40
CA ILE A 99 5.95 9.43 -1.34
C ILE A 99 7.45 9.73 -1.42
N ASP A 100 7.86 11.00 -1.35
CA ASP A 100 9.28 11.39 -1.24
C ASP A 100 9.90 10.93 0.09
N GLY A 101 9.10 10.92 1.16
CA GLY A 101 9.49 10.37 2.44
C GLY A 101 9.73 8.87 2.37
N CYS A 102 8.83 8.12 1.74
CA CYS A 102 8.99 6.69 1.52
C CYS A 102 10.20 6.39 0.62
N ALA A 103 10.43 7.18 -0.42
CA ALA A 103 11.57 6.97 -1.32
C ALA A 103 12.93 7.14 -0.61
N ARG A 104 13.04 8.11 0.31
CA ARG A 104 14.29 8.43 1.02
C ARG A 104 14.50 7.65 2.31
N ARG A 105 13.42 7.42 3.07
CA ARG A 105 13.45 6.91 4.45
C ARG A 105 12.73 5.57 4.61
N GLY A 106 12.16 5.03 3.53
CA GLY A 106 11.57 3.71 3.53
C GLY A 106 12.59 2.63 3.88
N ARG A 107 12.12 1.43 4.23
CA ARG A 107 13.02 0.33 4.60
C ARG A 107 13.92 -0.03 3.41
N VAL A 108 15.21 0.13 3.61
CA VAL A 108 16.27 -0.39 2.74
C VAL A 108 16.83 -1.65 3.42
N THR A 109 16.93 -2.75 2.69
CA THR A 109 17.53 -4.00 3.22
C THR A 109 19.06 -3.92 3.17
N ARG A 110 19.79 -4.78 3.90
CA ARG A 110 21.26 -4.77 3.94
C ARG A 110 21.95 -4.83 2.56
N ASN A 111 21.26 -5.32 1.54
CA ASN A 111 21.77 -5.50 0.19
C ASN A 111 21.18 -4.50 -0.82
N GLN A 112 20.49 -3.47 -0.35
CA GLN A 112 19.96 -2.40 -1.18
C GLN A 112 20.60 -1.08 -0.76
N SER A 113 20.96 -0.24 -1.73
CA SER A 113 21.45 1.12 -1.48
C SER A 113 20.31 2.15 -1.47
N ALA A 114 19.18 1.82 -2.08
CA ALA A 114 18.01 2.67 -2.24
C ALA A 114 16.72 1.85 -2.16
N THR A 115 15.59 2.54 -2.00
CA THR A 115 14.27 1.91 -2.10
C THR A 115 13.91 1.67 -3.57
N TRP A 116 12.93 0.80 -3.82
CA TRP A 116 12.34 0.56 -5.15
C TRP A 116 11.53 1.75 -5.69
N ILE A 117 11.35 2.82 -4.89
CA ILE A 117 10.54 3.98 -5.25
C ILE A 117 11.38 4.95 -6.10
N THR A 118 11.62 4.55 -7.35
CA THR A 118 12.33 5.32 -8.37
C THR A 118 11.60 6.63 -8.72
N ALA A 119 12.27 7.53 -9.46
CA ALA A 119 11.62 8.76 -9.95
C ALA A 119 10.38 8.47 -10.82
N ALA A 120 10.42 7.41 -11.63
CA ALA A 120 9.30 6.98 -12.46
C ALA A 120 8.11 6.52 -11.62
N MET A 121 8.36 5.74 -10.56
CA MET A 121 7.33 5.33 -9.60
C MET A 121 6.71 6.54 -8.89
N ARG A 122 7.51 7.49 -8.41
CA ARG A 122 6.97 8.71 -7.77
C ARG A 122 6.03 9.47 -8.69
N HIS A 123 6.45 9.71 -9.93
CA HIS A 123 5.64 10.41 -10.92
C HIS A 123 4.34 9.66 -11.24
N ALA A 124 4.41 8.32 -11.38
CA ALA A 124 3.25 7.51 -11.69
C ALA A 124 2.17 7.54 -10.59
N TYR A 125 2.58 7.44 -9.32
CA TYR A 125 1.63 7.44 -8.20
C TYR A 125 1.13 8.85 -7.88
N GLN A 126 1.91 9.90 -8.14
CA GLN A 126 1.40 11.28 -8.13
C GLN A 126 0.29 11.48 -9.16
N ARG A 127 0.43 10.90 -10.37
CA ARG A 127 -0.63 10.92 -11.37
C ARG A 127 -1.86 10.12 -10.93
N LEU A 128 -1.69 8.94 -10.33
CA LEU A 128 -2.80 8.19 -9.73
C LEU A 128 -3.52 8.99 -8.65
N HIS A 129 -2.77 9.73 -7.82
CA HIS A 129 -3.34 10.58 -6.79
C HIS A 129 -4.17 11.72 -7.39
N GLN A 130 -3.65 12.39 -8.41
CA GLN A 130 -4.40 13.42 -9.16
C GLN A 130 -5.67 12.87 -9.82
N CYS A 131 -5.65 11.59 -10.23
CA CYS A 131 -6.81 10.88 -10.76
C CYS A 131 -7.78 10.36 -9.68
N GLY A 132 -7.46 10.52 -8.40
CA GLY A 132 -8.29 10.11 -7.28
C GLY A 132 -8.20 8.63 -6.89
N ASP A 133 -7.21 7.89 -7.41
CA ASP A 133 -7.04 6.45 -7.11
C ASP A 133 -6.00 6.19 -6.02
N ALA A 134 -4.97 7.03 -5.92
CA ALA A 134 -3.94 6.90 -4.88
C ALA A 134 -4.17 7.89 -3.75
N HIS A 135 -3.96 7.43 -2.53
CA HIS A 135 -4.20 8.22 -1.33
C HIS A 135 -3.06 8.11 -0.33
N SER A 136 -2.92 9.14 0.48
CA SER A 136 -1.95 9.20 1.56
C SER A 136 -2.63 9.38 2.91
N LEU A 137 -1.96 8.86 3.94
CA LEU A 137 -2.20 9.14 5.34
C LEU A 137 -0.94 9.81 5.90
N GLU A 138 -1.14 10.93 6.57
CA GLU A 138 -0.08 11.73 7.18
C GLU A 138 -0.20 11.72 8.69
N LEU A 139 0.94 11.60 9.37
CA LEU A 139 1.05 11.76 10.81
C LEU A 139 1.91 12.98 11.13
N TRP A 140 1.33 13.94 11.83
CA TRP A 140 1.97 15.19 12.19
C TRP A 140 2.22 15.27 13.68
N GLN A 141 3.36 15.85 14.07
CA GLN A 141 3.68 16.18 15.46
C GLN A 141 4.24 17.60 15.50
N SER A 142 3.60 18.47 16.30
CA SER A 142 3.98 19.89 16.42
C SER A 142 4.12 20.60 15.05
N GLY A 143 3.20 20.30 14.12
CA GLY A 143 3.18 20.87 12.76
C GLY A 143 4.13 20.22 11.75
N ASN A 144 4.99 19.27 12.16
CA ASN A 144 5.91 18.59 11.26
C ASN A 144 5.37 17.24 10.81
N LEU A 145 5.55 16.90 9.53
CA LEU A 145 5.23 15.57 8.99
C LEU A 145 6.27 14.55 9.49
N VAL A 146 5.90 13.71 10.45
CA VAL A 146 6.82 12.78 11.12
C VAL A 146 6.69 11.33 10.64
N ALA A 147 5.59 10.99 9.99
CA ALA A 147 5.40 9.69 9.35
C ALA A 147 4.36 9.82 8.22
N GLY A 148 4.46 8.96 7.22
CA GLY A 148 3.47 8.91 6.15
C GLY A 148 3.35 7.52 5.54
N LEU A 149 2.17 7.23 5.01
CA LEU A 149 1.86 6.02 4.25
C LEU A 149 1.09 6.44 2.99
N TYR A 150 1.40 5.83 1.84
CA TYR A 150 0.56 5.97 0.64
C TYR A 150 0.15 4.61 0.10
N GLY A 151 -0.92 4.62 -0.68
CA GLY A 151 -1.45 3.41 -1.30
C GLY A 151 -2.44 3.71 -2.42
N VAL A 152 -2.99 2.64 -3.00
CA VAL A 152 -3.99 2.71 -4.08
C VAL A 152 -5.30 2.11 -3.60
N GLN A 153 -6.39 2.85 -3.77
CA GLN A 153 -7.73 2.35 -3.51
C GLN A 153 -8.23 1.50 -4.67
N VAL A 154 -8.78 0.33 -4.35
CA VAL A 154 -9.39 -0.61 -5.29
C VAL A 154 -10.75 -1.06 -4.77
N GLY A 155 -11.79 -0.29 -5.11
CA GLY A 155 -13.13 -0.52 -4.58
C GLY A 155 -13.18 -0.28 -3.06
N ALA A 156 -13.57 -1.30 -2.29
CA ALA A 156 -13.52 -1.32 -0.82
C ALA A 156 -12.22 -1.90 -0.23
N LEU A 157 -11.17 -2.06 -1.03
CA LEU A 157 -9.86 -2.54 -0.59
C LEU A 157 -8.83 -1.41 -0.77
N PHE A 158 -7.86 -1.32 0.13
CA PHE A 158 -6.75 -0.38 0.01
C PHE A 158 -5.43 -1.13 -0.07
N CYS A 159 -4.69 -0.98 -1.18
CA CYS A 159 -3.36 -1.53 -1.36
C CYS A 159 -2.32 -0.56 -0.77
N GLY A 160 -1.79 -0.87 0.41
CA GLY A 160 -0.76 -0.05 1.05
C GLY A 160 0.58 -0.27 0.35
N GLU A 161 1.17 0.78 -0.21
CA GLU A 161 2.37 0.65 -1.05
C GLU A 161 3.64 0.77 -0.23
N SER A 162 3.75 1.85 0.52
CA SER A 162 4.90 2.09 1.36
C SER A 162 4.57 3.04 2.48
N MET A 163 5.44 3.03 3.49
CA MET A 163 5.38 3.94 4.60
C MET A 163 6.78 4.26 5.11
N TYR A 164 6.92 5.40 5.76
CA TYR A 164 8.10 5.78 6.53
C TYR A 164 7.67 6.36 7.87
N SER A 165 8.61 6.41 8.82
CA SER A 165 8.36 6.99 10.14
C SER A 165 9.67 7.44 10.77
N ASP A 166 9.76 8.71 11.12
CA ASP A 166 10.85 9.29 11.93
C ASP A 166 10.53 9.24 13.44
N LEU A 167 9.29 8.84 13.77
CA LEU A 167 8.82 8.68 15.13
C LEU A 167 8.93 7.21 15.58
N ARG A 168 9.34 7.00 16.84
CA ARG A 168 9.22 5.68 17.48
C ARG A 168 7.75 5.22 17.48
N ASP A 169 7.51 4.02 16.98
CA ASP A 169 6.17 3.44 16.78
C ASP A 169 5.26 4.20 15.80
N GLY A 170 5.77 5.16 15.03
CA GLY A 170 4.94 5.93 14.09
C GLY A 170 4.38 5.08 12.94
N SER A 171 5.08 4.05 12.46
CA SER A 171 4.52 3.09 11.48
C SER A 171 3.33 2.31 12.03
N LYS A 172 3.37 1.96 13.33
CA LYS A 172 2.25 1.30 14.01
C LYS A 172 1.08 2.26 14.23
N ALA A 173 1.38 3.52 14.56
CA ALA A 173 0.37 4.56 14.71
C ALA A 173 -0.34 4.85 13.38
N LEU A 174 0.40 4.98 12.27
CA LEU A 174 -0.15 5.10 10.92
C LEU A 174 -1.10 3.96 10.60
N LEU A 175 -0.66 2.71 10.78
CA LEU A 175 -1.50 1.54 10.51
C LEU A 175 -2.73 1.47 11.42
N TYR A 176 -2.60 1.84 12.70
CA TYR A 176 -3.75 1.93 13.60
C TYR A 176 -4.80 2.92 13.08
N TYR A 177 -4.40 4.17 12.81
CA TYR A 177 -5.33 5.19 12.34
C TYR A 177 -5.91 4.87 10.96
N LEU A 178 -5.09 4.29 10.08
CA LEU A 178 -5.56 3.78 8.78
C LEU A 178 -6.64 2.71 8.98
N CYS A 179 -6.38 1.69 9.79
CA CYS A 179 -7.35 0.64 10.07
C CYS A 179 -8.64 1.20 10.68
N GLN A 180 -8.57 2.14 11.61
CA GLN A 180 -9.79 2.77 12.15
C GLN A 180 -10.59 3.49 11.06
N ALA A 181 -9.93 4.30 10.23
CA ALA A 181 -10.58 5.06 9.16
C ALA A 181 -11.15 4.15 8.06
N LEU A 182 -10.43 3.09 7.69
CA LEU A 182 -10.89 2.09 6.74
C LEU A 182 -12.10 1.31 7.27
N LEU A 183 -12.07 0.92 8.55
CA LEU A 183 -13.18 0.22 9.19
C LEU A 183 -14.45 1.07 9.19
N GLU A 184 -14.35 2.34 9.59
CA GLU A 184 -15.47 3.28 9.62
C GLU A 184 -16.03 3.55 8.20
N ALA A 185 -15.14 3.67 7.21
CA ALA A 185 -15.54 3.84 5.80
C ALA A 185 -16.05 2.56 5.13
N GLY A 186 -16.06 1.42 5.84
CA GLY A 186 -16.57 0.14 5.33
C GLY A 186 -15.66 -0.54 4.32
N PHE A 187 -14.34 -0.31 4.40
CA PHE A 187 -13.33 -1.07 3.67
C PHE A 187 -13.16 -2.46 4.29
N VAL A 188 -12.85 -3.44 3.45
CA VAL A 188 -12.82 -4.86 3.84
C VAL A 188 -11.42 -5.41 4.10
N ALA A 189 -10.38 -4.73 3.62
CA ALA A 189 -8.99 -5.14 3.82
C ALA A 189 -8.01 -4.00 3.48
N LEU A 190 -6.88 -4.00 4.18
CA LEU A 190 -5.63 -3.42 3.73
C LEU A 190 -4.79 -4.54 3.10
N ASP A 191 -4.46 -4.41 1.81
CA ASP A 191 -3.49 -5.26 1.14
C ASP A 191 -2.07 -4.77 1.41
N CYS A 192 -1.27 -5.65 2.00
CA CYS A 192 0.12 -5.41 2.38
C CYS A 192 1.11 -6.13 1.45
N GLN A 193 0.62 -6.72 0.35
CA GLN A 193 1.35 -7.52 -0.64
C GLN A 193 2.08 -8.72 -0.03
N LEU A 194 3.24 -8.46 0.60
CA LEU A 194 4.13 -9.45 1.19
C LEU A 194 4.10 -9.37 2.72
N SER A 195 4.21 -10.53 3.36
CA SER A 195 4.19 -10.59 4.82
C SER A 195 5.52 -10.11 5.42
N SER A 196 5.46 -9.62 6.66
CA SER A 196 6.65 -9.38 7.47
C SER A 196 6.32 -9.64 8.94
N PRO A 197 7.31 -9.98 9.79
CA PRO A 197 7.08 -10.15 11.22
C PRO A 197 6.42 -8.92 11.86
N HIS A 198 6.69 -7.72 11.33
CA HIS A 198 6.06 -6.49 11.77
C HIS A 198 4.55 -6.48 11.50
N LEU A 199 4.13 -6.79 10.27
CA LEU A 199 2.72 -6.81 9.89
C LEU A 199 1.96 -7.92 10.62
N LEU A 200 2.56 -9.11 10.71
CA LEU A 200 1.97 -10.25 11.42
C LEU A 200 1.75 -9.92 12.91
N SER A 201 2.70 -9.21 13.55
CA SER A 201 2.54 -8.77 14.93
C SER A 201 1.39 -7.77 15.15
N LEU A 202 0.91 -7.13 14.07
CA LEU A 202 -0.20 -6.18 14.07
C LEU A 202 -1.54 -6.82 13.66
N GLY A 203 -1.58 -8.15 13.51
CA GLY A 203 -2.80 -8.89 13.16
C GLY A 203 -2.98 -9.16 11.66
N ALA A 204 -1.96 -8.90 10.83
CA ALA A 204 -2.02 -9.28 9.43
C ALA A 204 -2.00 -10.81 9.29
N THR A 205 -2.69 -11.31 8.27
CA THR A 205 -2.75 -12.72 7.91
C THR A 205 -2.29 -12.90 6.48
N VAL A 206 -1.96 -14.14 6.11
CA VAL A 206 -1.57 -14.50 4.74
C VAL A 206 -2.65 -15.42 4.18
N GLU A 207 -3.12 -15.14 2.97
CA GLU A 207 -4.10 -15.96 2.25
C GLU A 207 -3.60 -16.32 0.84
N PRO A 208 -3.96 -17.49 0.29
CA PRO A 208 -3.61 -17.85 -1.09
C PRO A 208 -4.14 -16.83 -2.11
N ARG A 209 -3.42 -16.65 -3.22
CA ARG A 209 -3.78 -15.71 -4.32
C ARG A 209 -5.25 -15.83 -4.72
N GLN A 210 -5.76 -17.05 -4.86
CA GLN A 210 -7.16 -17.30 -5.24
C GLN A 210 -8.17 -16.68 -4.26
N GLN A 211 -7.90 -16.77 -2.95
CA GLN A 211 -8.77 -16.18 -1.91
C GLN A 211 -8.71 -14.65 -1.96
N TYR A 212 -7.50 -14.11 -2.14
CA TYR A 212 -7.30 -12.67 -2.33
C TYR A 212 -8.05 -12.13 -3.54
N ILE A 213 -7.99 -12.82 -4.69
CA ILE A 213 -8.70 -12.38 -5.90
C ILE A 213 -10.22 -12.41 -5.69
N ALA A 214 -10.77 -13.45 -5.05
CA ALA A 214 -12.20 -13.48 -4.72
C ALA A 214 -12.62 -12.30 -3.82
N ARG A 215 -11.77 -11.92 -2.85
CA ARG A 215 -11.98 -10.74 -1.99
C ARG A 215 -11.89 -9.43 -2.79
N LEU A 216 -10.89 -9.30 -3.66
CA LEU A 216 -10.69 -8.14 -4.52
C LEU A 216 -11.89 -7.91 -5.43
N GLU A 217 -12.39 -8.96 -6.08
CA GLU A 217 -13.58 -8.89 -6.93
C GLU A 217 -14.83 -8.46 -6.14
N ALA A 218 -14.99 -8.95 -4.90
CA ALA A 218 -16.07 -8.51 -4.03
C ALA A 218 -15.92 -7.02 -3.65
N ALA A 219 -14.71 -6.57 -3.32
CA ALA A 219 -14.43 -5.18 -3.00
C ALA A 219 -14.69 -4.23 -4.17
N LEU A 220 -14.41 -4.67 -5.40
CA LEU A 220 -14.66 -3.91 -6.63
C LEU A 220 -16.16 -3.69 -6.92
N ARG A 221 -17.03 -4.59 -6.47
CA ARG A 221 -18.48 -4.49 -6.63
C ARG A 221 -19.15 -3.51 -5.67
N ALA A 222 -18.46 -3.13 -4.58
CA ALA A 222 -18.99 -2.27 -3.53
C ALA A 222 -18.00 -1.15 -3.16
N PRO A 223 -17.67 -0.24 -4.09
CA PRO A 223 -16.68 0.81 -3.84
C PRO A 223 -17.08 1.70 -2.65
N ARG A 224 -16.08 2.17 -1.91
CA ARG A 224 -16.24 3.08 -0.76
C ARG A 224 -15.63 4.44 -1.06
N PRO A 225 -16.13 5.54 -0.52
CA PRO A 225 -15.38 6.80 -0.55
C PRO A 225 -14.12 6.68 0.32
N TRP A 226 -13.01 7.26 -0.14
CA TRP A 226 -11.81 7.37 0.69
C TRP A 226 -12.10 8.19 1.97
N PRO A 227 -11.70 7.72 3.17
CA PRO A 227 -11.92 8.45 4.42
C PRO A 227 -11.17 9.78 4.43
N ARG A 228 -11.87 10.85 4.85
CA ARG A 228 -11.29 12.19 5.00
C ARG A 228 -10.96 12.43 6.46
N LEU A 229 -9.67 12.46 6.79
CA LEU A 229 -9.18 12.82 8.11
C LEU A 229 -8.57 14.23 8.04
N ALA A 230 -8.95 15.09 8.98
CA ALA A 230 -8.54 16.49 8.98
C ALA A 230 -8.46 17.07 10.40
N GLY A 231 -7.78 16.38 11.33
CA GLY A 231 -7.68 16.89 12.70
C GLY A 231 -6.94 16.03 13.70
N THR A 232 -6.96 16.49 14.95
CA THR A 232 -6.41 15.78 16.11
C THR A 232 -7.10 14.44 16.26
N ALA A 233 -6.32 13.37 16.44
CA ALA A 233 -6.76 11.98 16.43
C ALA A 233 -8.07 11.75 17.23
N MET A 234 -9.21 11.65 16.54
CA MET A 234 -10.53 11.51 17.16
C MET A 234 -10.81 10.10 17.72
N LEU A 235 -9.90 9.14 17.54
CA LEU A 235 -10.08 7.75 17.94
C LEU A 235 -8.80 7.26 18.61
N ALA A 236 -8.58 7.66 19.86
CA ALA A 236 -7.56 7.00 20.69
C ALA A 236 -8.14 5.68 21.24
N PRO A 237 -7.36 4.59 21.28
CA PRO A 237 -7.80 3.27 21.76
C PRO A 237 -7.87 3.16 23.29
#